data_AF-A0A431N2M7-F1
#
_entry.id   AF-A0A431N2M7-F1
#
_cell.length_a   1.000
_cell.length_b   1.000
_cell.length_c   1.000
_cell.angle_alpha   90.00
_cell.angle_beta   90.00
_cell.angle_gamma   90.00
#
_symmetry.space_group_name_H-M   'P 1'
#
loop_
_entity.id
_entity.type
_entity.pdbx_description
1 polymer ?
#
loop_
_entity_poly.entity_id
_entity_poly.type
_entity_poly.pdbx_seq_one_letter_code
_entity_poly.pdbx_strand_id
1 'polypeptide(L)'
;MPLHEAGVQSVRILRVLAVTLGFLPLAPHAYTQEPSLKDRLVGSWIYVSSQAKRDDGSTLPRPPLQGVATYTSDGRFHFITTRTDTPKLASNDTTAPTAEEAMAIASGSIAYTGTYTLDEATRTLTLSIETSTFPNLVGLPTSVAW
;
A
#
# COMPACT_ATOMS: atom_id res chain seq x y z
N MET A 1 -8.06 -21.55 -5.84
CA MET A 1 -8.68 -21.33 -4.52
C MET A 1 -9.00 -19.84 -4.44
N PRO A 2 -10.29 -19.44 -4.38
CA PRO A 2 -10.66 -18.05 -4.57
C PRO A 2 -10.30 -17.21 -3.34
N LEU A 3 -9.56 -16.13 -3.57
CA LEU A 3 -9.15 -15.06 -2.64
C LEU A 3 -10.34 -14.23 -2.10
N HIS A 4 -11.52 -14.84 -1.93
CA HIS A 4 -12.54 -14.25 -1.08
C HIS A 4 -12.10 -14.49 0.37
N GLU A 5 -11.95 -13.40 1.11
CA GLU A 5 -11.71 -13.42 2.57
C GLU A 5 -10.29 -13.79 3.02
N ALA A 6 -9.27 -13.11 2.47
CA ALA A 6 -8.05 -12.92 3.25
C ALA A 6 -8.37 -12.02 4.45
N GLY A 7 -8.66 -12.64 5.59
CA GLY A 7 -8.86 -11.99 6.88
C GLY A 7 -7.78 -10.95 7.18
N VAL A 8 -8.20 -9.86 7.82
CA VAL A 8 -7.43 -8.70 8.30
C VAL A 8 -5.97 -8.68 7.82
N GLN A 9 -5.73 -8.04 6.67
CA GLN A 9 -4.37 -7.80 6.21
C GLN A 9 -3.77 -6.64 7.00
N SER A 10 -2.90 -6.94 7.95
CA SER A 10 -2.07 -5.94 8.59
C SER A 10 -0.87 -5.63 7.68
N VAL A 11 -0.80 -4.39 7.20
CA VAL A 11 0.32 -3.90 6.39
C VAL A 11 1.16 -2.95 7.24
N ARG A 12 2.46 -3.21 7.33
CA ARG A 12 3.42 -2.31 8.00
C ARG A 12 4.12 -1.46 6.94
N ILE A 13 4.08 -0.15 7.16
CA ILE A 13 4.62 0.85 6.25
C ILE A 13 5.48 1.87 7.00
N LEU A 14 6.50 2.42 6.35
CA LEU A 14 7.41 3.44 6.91
C LEU A 14 7.34 4.73 6.10
N ARG A 15 7.13 5.88 6.76
CA ARG A 15 7.00 7.19 6.08
C ARG A 15 8.35 7.67 5.54
N VAL A 16 8.35 8.23 4.32
CA VAL A 16 9.50 8.98 3.79
C VAL A 16 9.39 10.44 4.23
N LEU A 17 10.41 10.96 4.91
CA LEU A 17 10.51 12.38 5.27
C LEU A 17 11.50 13.07 4.34
N ALA A 18 11.07 14.13 3.64
CA ALA A 18 11.97 15.02 2.93
C ALA A 18 12.69 15.90 3.96
N VAL A 19 14.00 15.71 4.14
CA VAL A 19 14.81 16.53 5.05
C VAL A 19 15.26 17.80 4.33
N THR A 20 14.65 18.93 4.65
CA THR A 20 15.17 20.26 4.29
C THR A 20 15.92 20.84 5.49
N LEU A 21 17.26 20.93 5.40
CA LEU A 21 18.07 21.66 6.37
C LEU A 21 17.84 23.17 6.16
N GLY A 22 17.15 23.82 7.09
CA GLY A 22 16.94 25.27 7.09
C GLY A 22 17.05 25.85 8.51
N PHE A 23 17.90 26.86 8.67
CA PHE A 23 18.10 27.66 9.89
C PHE A 23 16.77 28.24 10.43
N LEU A 24 16.48 28.10 11.74
CA LEU A 24 15.28 28.66 12.38
C LEU A 24 15.60 29.87 13.27
N PRO A 25 14.93 31.03 13.12
CA PRO A 25 14.82 32.04 14.17
C PRO A 25 13.82 31.61 15.25
N LEU A 26 14.12 31.90 16.53
CA LEU A 26 13.24 31.65 17.67
C LEU A 26 11.96 32.51 17.57
N ALA A 27 10.82 31.89 17.28
CA ALA A 27 9.50 32.50 17.40
C ALA A 27 8.79 31.99 18.68
N PRO A 28 7.88 32.77 19.29
CA PRO A 28 7.16 32.36 20.50
C PRO A 28 6.32 31.11 20.23
N HIS A 29 6.17 30.28 21.26
CA HIS A 29 5.47 29.00 21.23
C HIS A 29 4.01 29.18 20.78
N ALA A 30 3.77 29.08 19.47
CA ALA A 30 2.45 28.82 18.94
C ALA A 30 2.06 27.41 19.40
N TYR A 31 0.93 27.28 20.09
CA TYR A 31 0.30 25.99 20.35
C TYR A 31 0.03 25.35 18.99
N THR A 32 0.93 24.46 18.57
CA THR A 32 0.77 23.73 17.33
C THR A 32 -0.27 22.68 17.63
N GLN A 33 -1.49 22.87 17.13
CA GLN A 33 -2.54 21.88 17.23
C GLN A 33 -2.00 20.57 16.65
N GLU A 34 -2.10 19.45 17.39
CA GLU A 34 -1.59 18.18 16.87
C GLU A 34 -2.24 17.89 15.50
N PRO A 35 -1.45 17.53 14.47
CA PRO A 35 -2.01 17.20 13.17
C PRO A 35 -3.05 16.08 13.28
N SER A 36 -4.16 16.20 12.55
CA SER A 36 -5.20 15.17 12.53
C SER A 36 -4.62 13.81 12.10
N LEU A 37 -5.30 12.70 12.42
CA LEU A 37 -4.83 11.39 11.96
C LEU A 37 -4.79 11.34 10.42
N LYS A 38 -5.72 12.04 9.77
CA LYS A 38 -5.70 12.25 8.32
C LYS A 38 -4.43 12.98 7.85
N ASP A 39 -4.04 14.08 8.48
CA ASP A 39 -2.81 14.81 8.12
C ASP A 39 -1.55 13.97 8.32
N ARG A 40 -1.57 13.08 9.32
CA ARG A 40 -0.49 12.13 9.57
C ARG A 40 -0.43 11.01 8.54
N LEU A 41 -1.58 10.58 8.01
CA LEU A 41 -1.69 9.53 6.98
C LEU A 41 -1.20 10.01 5.61
N VAL A 42 -1.45 11.28 5.27
CA VAL A 42 -1.06 11.84 3.96
C VAL A 42 0.47 11.80 3.78
N GLY A 43 0.88 11.25 2.64
CA GLY A 43 2.28 11.07 2.26
C GLY A 43 2.54 9.72 1.60
N SER A 44 3.82 9.45 1.36
CA SER A 44 4.30 8.19 0.79
C SER A 44 4.96 7.31 1.85
N TRP A 45 4.63 6.04 1.79
CA TRP A 45 5.01 5.04 2.77
C TRP A 45 5.61 3.82 2.10
N ILE A 46 6.84 3.48 2.48
CA ILE A 46 7.54 2.30 1.96
C ILE A 46 6.94 1.06 2.60
N TYR A 47 6.63 0.07 1.76
CA TYR A 47 6.21 -1.24 2.22
C TYR A 47 7.35 -1.92 2.99
N VAL A 48 7.06 -2.40 4.20
CA VAL A 48 8.03 -3.16 5.02
C VAL A 48 7.65 -4.64 5.04
N SER A 49 6.39 -4.93 5.36
CA SER A 49 5.88 -6.30 5.43
C SER A 49 4.36 -6.30 5.48
N SER A 50 3.75 -7.43 5.11
CA SER A 50 2.34 -7.69 5.39
C SER A 50 2.18 -9.12 5.90
N GLN A 51 1.16 -9.32 6.72
CA GLN A 51 0.77 -10.65 7.17
C GLN A 51 -0.59 -10.97 6.56
N ALA A 52 -0.72 -12.18 6.02
CA ALA A 52 -2.01 -12.75 5.69
C ALA A 52 -2.25 -13.92 6.64
N LYS A 53 -3.44 -13.94 7.25
CA LYS A 53 -3.91 -15.09 8.01
C LYS A 53 -4.97 -15.82 7.19
N ARG A 54 -4.97 -17.14 7.28
CA ARG A 54 -6.11 -17.96 6.86
C ARG A 54 -7.19 -17.92 7.94
N ASP A 55 -8.39 -18.38 7.60
CA ASP A 55 -9.52 -18.47 8.53
C ASP A 55 -9.22 -19.36 9.74
N ASP A 56 -8.33 -20.36 9.57
CA ASP A 56 -7.83 -21.23 10.65
C ASP A 56 -6.80 -20.54 11.58
N GLY A 57 -6.50 -19.26 11.36
CA GLY A 57 -5.55 -18.47 12.14
C GLY A 57 -4.08 -18.67 11.75
N SER A 58 -3.77 -19.61 10.86
CA SER A 58 -2.40 -19.84 10.38
C SER A 58 -1.92 -18.69 9.51
N THR A 59 -0.63 -18.35 9.63
CA THR A 59 0.00 -17.34 8.77
C THR A 59 0.34 -17.94 7.41
N LEU A 60 0.00 -17.21 6.36
CA LEU A 60 0.46 -17.48 5.01
C LEU A 60 1.86 -16.88 4.82
N PRO A 61 2.86 -17.69 4.40
CA PRO A 61 4.16 -17.16 4.00
C PRO A 61 3.96 -16.11 2.91
N ARG A 62 4.53 -14.92 3.11
CA ARG A 62 4.57 -13.88 2.07
C ARG A 62 5.94 -13.93 1.38
N PRO A 63 5.97 -13.81 0.03
CA PRO A 63 7.23 -13.65 -0.68
C PRO A 63 7.90 -12.32 -0.29
N PRO A 64 9.19 -12.15 -0.59
CA PRO A 64 9.87 -10.89 -0.34
C PRO A 64 9.35 -9.82 -1.31
N LEU A 65 8.62 -8.84 -0.78
CA LEU A 65 7.99 -7.76 -1.54
C LEU A 65 8.66 -6.42 -1.25
N GLN A 66 8.67 -5.56 -2.25
CA GLN A 66 8.97 -4.13 -2.15
C GLN A 66 7.80 -3.34 -2.72
N GLY A 67 7.63 -2.08 -2.29
CA GLY A 67 6.51 -1.29 -2.76
C GLY A 67 6.31 0.02 -2.01
N VAL A 68 5.24 0.71 -2.38
CA VAL A 68 4.85 1.99 -1.78
C VAL A 68 3.32 2.08 -1.69
N ALA A 69 2.85 2.66 -0.59
CA ALA A 69 1.50 3.18 -0.45
C ALA A 69 1.59 4.71 -0.41
N THR A 70 0.81 5.41 -1.21
CA THR A 70 0.70 6.88 -1.17
C THR A 70 -0.74 7.25 -0.86
N TYR A 71 -0.92 8.15 0.10
CA TYR A 71 -2.20 8.75 0.45
C TYR A 71 -2.11 10.24 0.20
N THR A 72 -3.06 10.78 -0.56
CA THR A 72 -3.10 12.20 -0.91
C THR A 72 -4.15 12.93 -0.08
N SER A 73 -3.99 14.25 0.06
CA SER A 73 -4.88 15.09 0.87
C SER A 73 -6.30 15.22 0.31
N ASP A 74 -6.45 15.06 -1.01
CA ASP A 74 -7.72 15.02 -1.74
C ASP A 74 -8.45 13.67 -1.62
N GLY A 75 -7.97 12.75 -0.77
CA GLY A 75 -8.67 11.50 -0.46
C GLY A 75 -8.44 10.37 -1.45
N ARG A 76 -7.35 10.43 -2.23
CA ARG A 76 -6.95 9.34 -3.14
C ARG A 76 -5.80 8.54 -2.56
N PHE A 77 -5.70 7.29 -3.01
CA PHE A 77 -4.57 6.45 -2.64
C PHE A 77 -4.04 5.65 -3.83
N HIS A 78 -2.76 5.30 -3.74
CA HIS A 78 -2.07 4.45 -4.70
C HIS A 78 -1.28 3.40 -3.93
N PHE A 79 -1.47 2.13 -4.26
CA PHE A 79 -0.72 1.03 -3.68
C PHE A 79 -0.07 0.24 -4.80
N ILE A 80 1.22 -0.06 -4.64
CA ILE A 80 1.96 -0.96 -5.53
C ILE A 80 2.92 -1.81 -4.71
N THR A 81 2.95 -3.10 -5.00
CA THR A 81 3.99 -4.01 -4.53
C THR A 81 4.46 -4.93 -5.64
N THR A 82 5.74 -5.26 -5.62
CA THR A 82 6.35 -6.25 -6.50
C THR A 82 7.23 -7.18 -5.69
N ARG A 83 7.34 -8.42 -6.14
CA ARG A 83 8.36 -9.35 -5.69
C ARG A 83 9.74 -8.81 -6.02
N THR A 84 10.65 -8.98 -5.08
CA THR A 84 12.07 -8.59 -5.23
C THR A 84 12.86 -9.63 -6.01
N ASP A 85 12.33 -10.85 -6.12
CA ASP A 85 12.93 -12.00 -6.79
C ASP A 85 12.32 -12.30 -8.18
N THR A 86 11.48 -11.40 -8.71
CA THR A 86 10.98 -11.53 -10.09
C THR A 86 12.14 -11.40 -11.09
N PRO A 87 12.36 -12.38 -11.98
CA PRO A 87 13.40 -12.30 -13.00
C PRO A 87 13.19 -11.11 -13.95
N LYS A 88 14.28 -10.55 -14.46
CA LYS A 88 14.22 -9.58 -15.56
C LYS A 88 13.79 -10.27 -16.85
N LEU A 89 13.13 -9.53 -17.73
CA LEU A 89 12.82 -10.01 -19.08
C LEU A 89 14.13 -10.22 -19.86
N ALA A 90 14.30 -11.40 -20.43
CA ALA A 90 15.49 -11.74 -21.22
C ALA A 90 15.64 -10.85 -22.45
N SER A 91 14.52 -10.48 -23.08
CA SER A 91 14.46 -9.59 -24.25
C SER A 91 14.73 -8.12 -23.92
N ASN A 92 14.55 -7.73 -22.65
CA ASN A 92 14.45 -6.34 -22.21
C ASN A 92 13.35 -5.52 -22.94
N ASP A 93 12.35 -6.21 -23.51
CA ASP A 93 11.19 -5.61 -24.18
C ASP A 93 9.91 -5.95 -23.39
N THR A 94 9.30 -4.92 -22.80
CA THR A 94 8.09 -5.04 -21.99
C THR A 94 6.85 -5.46 -22.79
N THR A 95 6.90 -5.37 -24.12
CA THR A 95 5.77 -5.68 -25.01
C THR A 95 5.78 -7.14 -25.48
N ALA A 96 6.89 -7.85 -25.28
CA ALA A 96 7.08 -9.22 -25.75
C ALA A 96 7.72 -10.13 -24.67
N PRO A 97 7.14 -10.24 -23.46
CA PRO A 97 7.57 -11.25 -22.49
C PRO A 97 7.21 -12.66 -22.96
N THR A 98 7.96 -13.68 -22.54
CA THR A 98 7.47 -15.07 -22.66
C THR A 98 6.26 -15.29 -21.74
N ALA A 99 5.55 -16.39 -21.94
CA ALA A 99 4.42 -16.74 -21.08
C ALA A 99 4.84 -16.92 -19.60
N GLU A 100 6.00 -17.52 -19.37
CA GLU A 100 6.57 -17.74 -18.05
C GLU A 100 6.95 -16.40 -17.38
N GLU A 101 7.59 -15.51 -18.13
CA GLU A 101 7.96 -14.17 -17.65
C GLU A 101 6.72 -13.34 -17.30
N ALA A 102 5.71 -13.34 -18.19
CA ALA A 102 4.44 -12.64 -17.96
C ALA A 102 3.72 -13.17 -16.72
N MET A 103 3.69 -14.50 -16.52
CA MET A 103 3.09 -15.13 -15.35
C MET A 103 3.86 -14.77 -14.06
N ALA A 104 5.19 -14.76 -14.09
CA ALA A 104 6.02 -14.38 -12.95
C ALA A 104 5.78 -12.92 -12.54
N ILE A 105 5.60 -12.01 -13.51
CA ILE A 105 5.26 -10.60 -13.26
C ILE A 105 3.84 -10.48 -12.71
N ALA A 106 2.86 -11.11 -13.35
CA ALA A 106 1.45 -11.00 -12.97
C ALA A 106 1.16 -11.59 -11.57
N SER A 107 1.78 -12.72 -11.23
CA SER A 107 1.65 -13.34 -9.91
C SER A 107 2.54 -12.71 -8.84
N GLY A 108 3.57 -11.97 -9.27
CA GLY A 108 4.55 -11.34 -8.39
C GLY A 108 4.31 -9.86 -8.14
N SER A 109 3.31 -9.23 -8.76
CA SER A 109 3.02 -7.81 -8.59
C SER A 109 1.54 -7.55 -8.37
N ILE A 110 1.25 -6.50 -7.60
CA ILE A 110 -0.10 -6.00 -7.44
C ILE A 110 -0.05 -4.49 -7.33
N ALA A 111 -0.89 -3.81 -8.11
CA ALA A 111 -1.11 -2.38 -7.99
C ALA A 111 -2.60 -2.08 -8.01
N TYR A 112 -3.05 -1.19 -7.14
CA TYR A 112 -4.43 -0.72 -7.11
C TYR A 112 -4.52 0.70 -6.57
N THR A 113 -5.59 1.40 -6.97
CA THR A 113 -5.81 2.80 -6.62
C THR A 113 -7.32 3.10 -6.55
N GLY A 114 -7.65 4.17 -5.84
CA GLY A 114 -8.99 4.70 -5.77
C GLY A 114 -9.08 5.76 -4.68
N THR A 115 -10.19 5.78 -3.97
CA THR A 115 -10.47 6.72 -2.87
C THR A 115 -10.39 6.04 -1.52
N TYR A 116 -10.15 6.84 -0.47
CA TYR A 116 -10.15 6.34 0.90
C TYR A 116 -10.94 7.24 1.85
N THR A 117 -11.48 6.63 2.90
CA THR A 117 -12.02 7.33 4.07
C THR A 117 -11.34 6.80 5.34
N LEU A 118 -11.15 7.70 6.31
CA LEU A 118 -10.55 7.36 7.60
C LEU A 118 -11.54 7.69 8.70
N ASP A 119 -11.94 6.67 9.45
CA ASP A 119 -12.62 6.85 10.73
C ASP A 119 -11.56 7.00 11.83
N GLU A 120 -11.40 8.21 12.36
CA GLU A 120 -10.40 8.49 13.39
C GLU A 120 -10.79 7.91 14.77
N ALA A 121 -12.08 7.72 15.04
CA ALA A 121 -12.55 7.17 16.30
C ALA A 121 -12.24 5.69 16.41
N THR A 122 -12.44 4.94 15.31
CA THR A 122 -12.14 3.50 15.25
C THR A 122 -10.76 3.21 14.67
N ARG A 123 -10.04 4.23 14.18
CA ARG A 123 -8.77 4.10 13.45
C ARG A 123 -8.87 3.11 12.28
N THR A 124 -9.98 3.18 11.55
CA THR A 124 -10.26 2.30 10.41
C THR A 124 -10.11 3.07 9.11
N LEU A 125 -9.28 2.54 8.22
CA LEU A 125 -9.13 3.05 6.86
C LEU A 125 -9.97 2.19 5.91
N THR A 126 -10.92 2.80 5.20
CA THR A 126 -11.73 2.12 4.19
C THR A 126 -11.26 2.56 2.80
N LEU A 127 -10.97 1.59 1.95
CA LEU A 127 -10.53 1.78 0.58
C LEU A 127 -11.66 1.42 -0.38
N SER A 128 -11.94 2.32 -1.32
CA SER A 128 -12.78 2.06 -2.48
C SER A 128 -11.87 1.90 -3.70
N ILE A 129 -11.72 0.65 -4.18
CA ILE A 129 -10.80 0.31 -5.26
C ILE A 129 -11.48 0.57 -6.61
N GLU A 130 -10.93 1.51 -7.38
CA GLU A 130 -11.43 1.95 -8.68
C GLU A 130 -10.65 1.31 -9.84
N THR A 131 -9.37 0.95 -9.62
CA THR A 131 -8.50 0.34 -10.62
C THR A 131 -7.53 -0.63 -9.95
N SER A 132 -7.28 -1.77 -10.57
CA SER A 132 -6.40 -2.81 -10.03
C SER A 132 -5.80 -3.68 -11.14
N THR A 133 -4.54 -4.08 -10.99
CA THR A 133 -3.91 -5.14 -11.80
C THR A 133 -4.48 -6.52 -11.51
N PHE A 134 -5.18 -6.67 -10.38
CA PHE A 134 -6.03 -7.81 -10.07
C PHE A 134 -7.51 -7.37 -10.12
N PRO A 135 -8.20 -7.54 -11.26
CA PRO A 135 -9.51 -6.93 -11.51
C PRO A 135 -10.59 -7.27 -10.49
N ASN A 136 -10.48 -8.44 -9.85
CA ASN A 136 -11.43 -8.92 -8.85
C ASN A 136 -11.51 -8.04 -7.59
N LEU A 137 -10.54 -7.13 -7.37
CA LEU A 137 -10.58 -6.17 -6.28
C LEU A 137 -11.45 -4.95 -6.56
N VAL A 138 -11.73 -4.65 -7.83
CA VAL A 138 -12.50 -3.46 -8.20
C VAL A 138 -13.93 -3.59 -7.68
N GLY A 139 -14.40 -2.56 -6.98
CA GLY A 139 -15.74 -2.52 -6.39
C GLY A 139 -15.90 -3.30 -5.07
N LEU A 140 -14.86 -3.95 -4.57
CA LEU A 140 -14.90 -4.57 -3.24
C LEU A 140 -14.58 -3.52 -2.14
N PRO A 141 -15.42 -3.42 -1.09
CA PRO A 141 -15.07 -2.63 0.08
C PRO A 141 -13.92 -3.31 0.81
N THR A 142 -12.77 -2.63 0.91
CA THR A 142 -11.60 -3.14 1.64
C THR A 142 -11.36 -2.29 2.87
N SER A 143 -11.40 -2.88 4.06
CA SER A 143 -11.11 -2.17 5.32
C SER A 143 -9.76 -2.61 5.88
N VAL A 144 -8.94 -1.65 6.28
CA VAL A 144 -7.64 -1.86 6.92
C VAL A 144 -7.70 -1.19 8.30
N ALA A 145 -7.58 -2.00 9.35
CA ALA A 145 -7.48 -1.52 10.74
C ALA A 145 -6.00 -1.51 11.17
N TRP A 146 -5.62 -0.49 11.94
CA TRP A 146 -4.24 -0.28 12.42
C TRP A 146 -4.09 -0.63 13.90
#